data_AF-L7JSN2-F1
#
_entry.id   AF-L7JSN2-F1
#
_cell.length_a   1.000
_cell.length_b   1.000
_cell.length_c   1.000
_cell.angle_alpha   90.00
_cell.angle_beta   90.00
_cell.angle_gamma   90.00
#
_symmetry.space_group_name_H-M   'P 1'
#
loop_
_entity.id
_entity.type
_entity.pdbx_description
1 polymer ?
#
loop_
_entity_poly.entity_id
_entity_poly.type
_entity_poly.pdbx_seq_one_letter_code
_entity_poly.pdbx_strand_id
1 'polypeptide(L)'
;MPGSRPRITQPVTAWTVIAVLLALLPTTLADGIGLIGWGKHMYQPACAFACRSVVRACPLLCTPEPGGKNYGTAHSPNWTPPECFTSDRAFMQTMALCIDNYCPISDGPTWYAIEDYWASHLAVTTVGSYQWVPSMSLQEAVDGARAEEEAMRDAVGKNSTGHGGHGRLRARQHHGASSESGNATQRFTSALPTIKARAPLNVTSFILWEDWQRAYNGARLFETNEVGHSNATIAVLFTALLVPVLFSMLRAIPGLARSHTWTWINCIVNHPAAFGTRHREPVAAAAGGAMVPTRGQMLYIGLISIVNFVLLVAPYYYVYPNSTYPIRRNQDLATMGNRAGSMAMGNAAALFLFSARNNALLWLTDWGHCTFLLLHRWLGAWTVLLTVVHSCLLLAAYVEYGDYAMELARLYWRWGVVGTVAAVALGPASVLALRRAAYDLFLPLHQLLAVLFLVGYYHHIWYLYQYQWGYEIWVWIAVGFWALDRVLRLVRMAVKGRRTAVISPVEGSDGEYMRIDIDG
;
A
#
# COMPACT_ATOMS: atom_id res chain seq x y z
N MET A 1 -52.64 19.24 -20.26
CA MET A 1 -51.43 19.79 -20.92
C MET A 1 -50.21 19.37 -20.11
N PRO A 2 -49.28 18.55 -20.62
CA PRO A 2 -48.11 18.14 -19.86
C PRO A 2 -47.04 19.23 -19.91
N GLY A 3 -46.68 19.75 -18.74
CA GLY A 3 -45.65 20.76 -18.57
C GLY A 3 -44.28 20.27 -19.04
N SER A 4 -43.70 21.02 -19.97
CA SER A 4 -42.35 20.86 -20.49
C SER A 4 -41.31 21.00 -19.38
N ARG A 5 -40.62 19.90 -19.03
CA ARG A 5 -39.34 19.98 -18.33
C ARG A 5 -38.32 20.72 -19.23
N PRO A 6 -37.53 21.67 -18.70
CA PRO A 6 -36.53 22.35 -19.51
C PRO A 6 -35.50 21.34 -20.04
N ARG A 7 -35.32 21.32 -21.37
CA ARG A 7 -34.23 20.59 -22.02
C ARG A 7 -32.91 21.25 -21.62
N ILE A 8 -32.20 20.63 -20.69
CA ILE A 8 -30.79 20.93 -20.50
C ILE A 8 -30.05 20.41 -21.73
N THR A 9 -29.27 21.30 -22.33
CA THR A 9 -28.44 21.08 -23.52
C THR A 9 -27.51 19.86 -23.40
N GLN A 10 -27.23 19.26 -24.56
CA GLN A 10 -26.55 17.96 -24.77
C GLN A 10 -25.21 17.77 -24.04
N PRO A 11 -24.78 16.51 -23.77
CA PRO A 11 -23.63 16.16 -22.92
C PRO A 11 -22.26 16.26 -23.65
N VAL A 12 -22.08 17.25 -24.52
CA VAL A 12 -20.78 17.50 -25.18
C VAL A 12 -19.74 18.02 -24.16
N THR A 13 -20.21 18.58 -23.05
CA THR A 13 -19.39 19.08 -21.95
C THR A 13 -18.81 17.96 -21.05
N ALA A 14 -19.46 16.80 -20.95
CA ALA A 14 -18.99 15.74 -20.05
C ALA A 14 -17.72 15.05 -20.59
N TRP A 15 -17.67 14.80 -21.91
CA TRP A 15 -16.51 14.19 -22.57
C TRP A 15 -15.30 15.10 -22.59
N THR A 16 -15.52 16.39 -22.83
CA THR A 16 -14.46 17.40 -22.78
C THR A 16 -13.94 17.57 -21.37
N VAL A 17 -14.80 17.59 -20.35
CA VAL A 17 -14.38 17.66 -18.94
C VAL A 17 -13.59 16.40 -18.52
N ILE A 18 -14.02 15.19 -18.91
CA ILE A 18 -13.28 13.95 -18.57
C ILE A 18 -11.95 13.88 -19.32
N ALA A 19 -11.92 14.21 -20.62
CA ALA A 19 -10.68 14.23 -21.40
C ALA A 19 -9.72 15.30 -20.91
N VAL A 20 -10.21 16.48 -20.51
CA VAL A 20 -9.42 17.54 -19.89
C VAL A 20 -8.93 17.11 -18.51
N LEU A 21 -9.76 16.49 -17.67
CA LEU A 21 -9.33 15.98 -16.36
C LEU A 21 -8.30 14.85 -16.47
N LEU A 22 -8.43 13.95 -17.45
CA LEU A 22 -7.46 12.89 -17.74
C LEU A 22 -6.17 13.44 -18.37
N ALA A 23 -6.25 14.48 -19.21
CA ALA A 23 -5.10 15.17 -19.79
C ALA A 23 -4.40 16.11 -18.79
N LEU A 24 -5.10 16.51 -17.73
CA LEU A 24 -4.57 17.27 -16.59
C LEU A 24 -4.05 16.37 -15.46
N LEU A 25 -4.16 15.04 -15.58
CA LEU A 25 -3.48 14.15 -14.65
C LEU A 25 -1.98 14.31 -14.89
N PRO A 26 -1.22 14.87 -13.94
CA PRO A 26 0.23 14.93 -14.09
C PRO A 26 0.74 13.50 -14.25
N THR A 27 1.69 13.29 -15.18
CA THR A 27 2.55 12.11 -15.10
C THR A 27 3.15 12.12 -13.70
N THR A 28 2.90 11.09 -12.90
CA THR A 28 3.48 10.99 -11.55
C THR A 28 4.99 11.01 -11.71
N LEU A 29 5.62 12.15 -11.43
CA LEU A 29 7.06 12.25 -11.37
C LEU A 29 7.52 11.43 -10.15
N ALA A 30 8.66 10.77 -10.25
CA ALA A 30 9.31 10.15 -9.09
C ALA A 30 9.96 11.26 -8.24
N ASP A 31 9.12 12.06 -7.59
CA ASP A 31 9.50 13.21 -6.76
C ASP A 31 9.61 12.86 -5.27
N GLY A 32 9.39 11.59 -4.91
CA GLY A 32 9.39 11.11 -3.53
C GLY A 32 8.03 11.24 -2.82
N ILE A 33 7.02 11.78 -3.50
CA ILE A 33 5.66 11.96 -3.00
C ILE A 33 4.74 10.93 -3.66
N GLY A 34 3.90 10.28 -2.86
CA GLY A 34 2.91 9.32 -3.36
C GLY A 34 3.02 7.95 -2.71
N LEU A 35 2.76 6.92 -3.50
CA LEU A 35 2.74 5.52 -3.05
C LEU A 35 3.96 4.79 -3.58
N ILE A 36 4.35 3.70 -2.93
CA ILE A 36 5.43 2.84 -3.43
C ILE A 36 5.06 2.34 -4.84
N GLY A 37 5.90 2.64 -5.83
CA GLY A 37 5.67 2.37 -7.25
C GLY A 37 4.93 3.46 -8.03
N TRP A 38 4.45 4.51 -7.35
CA TRP A 38 3.73 5.65 -7.93
C TRP A 38 4.25 6.95 -7.31
N GLY A 39 5.36 7.46 -7.85
CA GLY A 39 6.03 8.66 -7.35
C GLY A 39 7.04 8.42 -6.22
N LYS A 40 7.04 7.21 -5.63
CA LYS A 40 7.94 6.85 -4.52
C LYS A 40 8.61 5.48 -4.71
N HIS A 41 9.89 5.42 -4.35
CA HIS A 41 10.70 4.20 -4.29
C HIS A 41 11.21 3.96 -2.87
N MET A 42 11.41 2.71 -2.50
CA MET A 42 11.86 2.34 -1.15
C MET A 42 13.35 2.02 -1.11
N TYR A 43 13.86 1.29 -2.10
CA TYR A 43 15.25 0.84 -2.14
C TYR A 43 15.88 1.15 -3.49
N GLN A 44 16.06 2.43 -3.81
CA GLN A 44 16.72 2.87 -5.04
C GLN A 44 18.00 3.68 -4.76
N PRO A 45 19.20 3.20 -5.19
CA PRO A 45 19.48 1.92 -5.82
C PRO A 45 19.58 0.76 -4.80
N ALA A 46 19.01 -0.41 -5.12
CA ALA A 46 18.89 -1.51 -4.17
C ALA A 46 20.24 -2.08 -3.72
N CYS A 47 21.26 -2.02 -4.58
CA CYS A 47 22.63 -2.43 -4.28
C CYS A 47 23.24 -1.68 -3.08
N ALA A 48 22.98 -0.37 -2.97
CA ALA A 48 23.52 0.46 -1.89
C ALA A 48 22.74 0.19 -0.59
N PHE A 49 21.42 0.10 -0.65
CA PHE A 49 20.62 -0.32 0.51
C PHE A 49 20.98 -1.72 1.01
N ALA A 50 21.36 -2.64 0.13
CA ALA A 50 21.84 -3.96 0.49
C ALA A 50 23.14 -3.89 1.30
N CYS A 51 24.12 -3.10 0.85
CA CYS A 51 25.34 -2.81 1.59
C CYS A 51 25.02 -2.26 2.99
N ARG A 52 24.16 -1.24 3.05
CA ARG A 52 23.74 -0.63 4.32
C ARG A 52 23.06 -1.62 5.25
N SER A 53 22.21 -2.49 4.72
CA SER A 53 21.48 -3.49 5.50
C SER A 53 22.41 -4.49 6.18
N VAL A 54 23.52 -4.87 5.55
CA VAL A 54 24.51 -5.78 6.17
C VAL A 54 25.25 -5.08 7.31
N VAL A 55 25.68 -3.84 7.09
CA VAL A 55 26.48 -3.10 8.08
C VAL A 55 25.63 -2.59 9.25
N ARG A 56 24.34 -2.35 9.03
CA ARG A 56 23.44 -1.75 10.01
C ARG A 56 23.38 -2.46 11.37
N ALA A 57 23.57 -3.78 11.40
CA ALA A 57 23.52 -4.54 12.64
C ALA A 57 24.77 -4.35 13.52
N CYS A 58 25.83 -3.71 13.01
CA CYS A 58 27.08 -3.52 13.71
C CYS A 58 27.06 -2.21 14.51
N PRO A 59 27.32 -2.23 15.83
CA PRO A 59 27.53 -1.00 16.57
C PRO A 59 28.80 -0.29 16.06
N LEU A 60 28.71 1.03 15.91
CA LEU A 60 29.84 1.91 15.60
C LEU A 60 30.50 2.39 16.89
N LEU A 61 31.67 3.02 16.79
CA LEU A 61 32.39 3.55 17.96
C LEU A 61 31.58 4.62 18.72
N CYS A 62 30.72 5.35 18.01
CA CYS A 62 29.81 6.35 18.57
C CYS A 62 28.40 5.81 18.88
N THR A 63 28.19 4.49 18.86
CA THR A 63 26.92 3.89 19.30
C THR A 63 26.82 3.96 20.83
N PRO A 64 25.76 4.57 21.39
CA PRO A 64 25.57 4.64 22.84
C PRO A 64 25.27 3.27 23.45
N GLU A 65 25.42 3.16 24.77
CA GLU A 65 25.05 1.95 25.52
C GLU A 65 23.56 1.59 25.35
N PRO A 66 23.19 0.30 25.54
CA PRO A 66 21.82 -0.18 25.37
C PRO A 66 20.79 0.63 26.19
N GLY A 67 19.68 1.03 25.55
CA GLY A 67 18.62 1.85 26.18
C GLY A 67 18.55 3.30 25.71
N GLY A 68 19.38 3.71 24.74
CA GLY A 68 19.32 5.01 24.09
C GLY A 68 18.06 5.26 23.25
N LYS A 69 17.96 6.42 22.61
CA LYS A 69 16.85 6.76 21.69
C LYS A 69 16.86 5.82 20.47
N ASN A 70 15.70 5.29 20.09
CA ASN A 70 15.53 4.59 18.82
C ASN A 70 15.37 5.62 17.69
N TYR A 71 16.29 5.60 16.72
CA TYR A 71 16.28 6.43 15.51
C TYR A 71 15.66 5.72 14.30
N GLY A 72 15.25 4.46 14.44
CA GLY A 72 14.59 3.66 13.41
C GLY A 72 13.08 3.51 13.61
N THR A 73 12.48 2.51 12.96
CA THR A 73 11.06 2.17 13.12
C THR A 73 10.86 1.05 14.15
N ALA A 74 9.61 0.69 14.46
CA ALA A 74 9.31 -0.40 15.38
C ALA A 74 9.81 -1.77 14.87
N HIS A 75 9.60 -2.07 13.58
CA HIS A 75 10.11 -3.30 12.95
C HIS A 75 11.59 -3.24 12.60
N SER A 76 12.19 -2.06 12.70
CA SER A 76 13.55 -1.81 12.27
C SER A 76 14.21 -0.81 13.22
N PRO A 77 14.48 -1.21 14.48
CA PRO A 77 15.13 -0.31 15.43
C PRO A 77 16.56 0.03 15.00
N ASN A 78 17.01 1.21 15.38
CA ASN A 78 18.38 1.67 15.20
C ASN A 78 18.78 2.53 16.40
N TRP A 79 19.78 2.07 17.17
CA TRP A 79 20.25 2.75 18.38
C TRP A 79 21.44 3.68 18.12
N THR A 80 22.06 3.56 16.94
CA THR A 80 23.19 4.41 16.53
C THR A 80 22.65 5.74 16.01
N PRO A 81 23.14 6.90 16.51
CA PRO A 81 22.75 8.21 16.01
C PRO A 81 23.04 8.38 14.52
N PRO A 82 22.19 9.06 13.74
CA PRO A 82 22.42 9.28 12.30
C PRO A 82 23.77 9.95 11.99
N GLU A 83 24.19 10.91 12.82
CA GLU A 83 25.45 11.65 12.67
C GLU A 83 26.67 10.72 12.70
N CYS A 84 26.58 9.64 13.49
CA CYS A 84 27.65 8.66 13.67
C CYS A 84 27.98 7.95 12.35
N PHE A 85 26.97 7.62 11.54
CA PHE A 85 27.16 7.00 10.22
C PHE A 85 27.80 7.93 9.18
N THR A 86 27.70 9.25 9.38
CA THR A 86 28.30 10.25 8.47
C THR A 86 29.70 10.70 8.90
N SER A 87 30.13 10.34 10.11
CA SER A 87 31.45 10.71 10.65
C SER A 87 32.38 9.52 10.87
N ASP A 88 31.84 8.31 11.05
CA ASP A 88 32.66 7.12 11.32
C ASP A 88 33.39 6.65 10.05
N ARG A 89 34.71 6.75 10.08
CA ARG A 89 35.58 6.41 8.95
C ARG A 89 35.47 4.94 8.55
N ALA A 90 35.49 4.01 9.50
CA ALA A 90 35.45 2.58 9.22
C ALA A 90 34.12 2.19 8.55
N PHE A 91 33.01 2.78 9.01
CA PHE A 91 31.70 2.63 8.39
C PHE A 91 31.67 3.15 6.96
N MET A 92 32.08 4.40 6.73
CA MET A 92 32.02 5.00 5.40
C MET A 92 32.91 4.25 4.40
N GLN A 93 34.14 3.91 4.77
CA GLN A 93 35.05 3.14 3.91
C GLN A 93 34.50 1.74 3.60
N THR A 94 33.93 1.05 4.60
CA THR A 94 33.26 -0.26 4.42
C THR A 94 32.07 -0.15 3.45
N MET A 95 31.26 0.90 3.61
CA MET A 95 30.09 1.16 2.79
C MET A 95 30.47 1.49 1.34
N ALA A 96 31.44 2.38 1.14
CA ALA A 96 31.95 2.79 -0.15
C ALA A 96 32.55 1.61 -0.92
N LEU A 97 33.37 0.79 -0.25
CA LEU A 97 33.96 -0.41 -0.84
C LEU A 97 32.89 -1.42 -1.27
N CYS A 98 31.82 -1.58 -0.48
CA CYS A 98 30.70 -2.44 -0.84
C CYS A 98 29.95 -1.94 -2.09
N ILE A 99 29.66 -0.64 -2.14
CA ILE A 99 29.00 -0.01 -3.30
C ILE A 99 29.86 -0.21 -4.56
N ASP A 100 31.16 0.09 -4.48
CA ASP A 100 32.10 -0.01 -5.59
C ASP A 100 32.22 -1.46 -6.12
N ASN A 101 32.21 -2.45 -5.22
CA ASN A 101 32.30 -3.85 -5.61
C ASN A 101 31.01 -4.41 -6.25
N TYR A 102 29.84 -4.02 -5.73
CA TYR A 102 28.58 -4.72 -6.05
C TYR A 102 27.62 -3.94 -6.94
N CYS A 103 27.52 -2.62 -6.82
CA CYS A 103 26.58 -1.84 -7.62
C CYS A 103 26.82 -1.91 -9.14
N PRO A 104 28.08 -1.91 -9.65
CA PRO A 104 28.34 -2.02 -11.09
C PRO A 104 27.91 -3.35 -11.71
N ILE A 105 27.85 -4.42 -10.92
CA ILE A 105 27.54 -5.78 -11.39
C ILE A 105 26.10 -6.23 -11.10
N SER A 106 25.31 -5.41 -10.39
CA SER A 106 23.93 -5.74 -10.02
C SER A 106 22.93 -4.89 -10.79
N ASP A 107 22.75 -3.64 -10.38
CA ASP A 107 21.70 -2.74 -10.86
C ASP A 107 22.26 -1.76 -11.89
N GLY A 108 23.60 -1.59 -11.90
CA GLY A 108 24.31 -0.61 -12.72
C GLY A 108 23.73 0.81 -12.60
N PRO A 109 23.51 1.35 -11.38
CA PRO A 109 22.87 2.65 -11.23
C PRO A 109 23.76 3.76 -11.78
N THR A 110 23.15 4.87 -12.18
CA THR A 110 23.92 6.05 -12.62
C THR A 110 24.75 6.59 -11.46
N TRP A 111 25.89 7.20 -11.79
CA TRP A 111 26.75 7.85 -10.80
C TRP A 111 25.97 8.83 -9.91
N TYR A 112 25.09 9.62 -10.52
CA TYR A 112 24.21 10.54 -9.80
C TYR A 112 23.35 9.85 -8.74
N ALA A 113 22.77 8.67 -9.04
CA ALA A 113 21.94 7.95 -8.08
C ALA A 113 22.74 7.39 -6.90
N ILE A 114 24.01 7.02 -7.13
CA ILE A 114 24.91 6.58 -6.05
C ILE A 114 25.32 7.76 -5.17
N GLU A 115 25.71 8.89 -5.78
CA GLU A 115 26.06 10.12 -5.05
C GLU A 115 24.88 10.66 -4.24
N ASP A 116 23.68 10.65 -4.84
CA ASP A 116 22.46 11.05 -4.13
C ASP A 116 22.17 10.14 -2.93
N TYR A 117 22.33 8.82 -3.11
CA TYR A 117 22.24 7.86 -2.01
C TYR A 117 23.29 8.15 -0.92
N TRP A 118 24.54 8.41 -1.31
CA TRP A 118 25.62 8.72 -0.37
C TRP A 118 25.30 9.97 0.45
N ALA A 119 24.79 11.02 -0.20
CA ALA A 119 24.45 12.28 0.44
C ALA A 119 23.20 12.21 1.33
N SER A 120 22.20 11.41 0.96
CA SER A 120 20.88 11.44 1.62
C SER A 120 20.55 10.21 2.46
N HIS A 121 21.14 9.04 2.18
CA HIS A 121 20.72 7.77 2.80
C HIS A 121 21.80 7.14 3.69
N LEU A 122 23.02 7.67 3.74
CA LEU A 122 24.10 7.09 4.54
C LEU A 122 23.77 7.09 6.05
N ALA A 123 23.23 8.20 6.54
CA ALA A 123 22.84 8.41 7.95
C ALA A 123 21.58 7.65 8.37
N VAL A 124 20.68 7.44 7.42
CA VAL A 124 19.33 6.89 7.62
C VAL A 124 19.25 5.49 6.99
N THR A 125 18.10 4.82 7.10
CA THR A 125 17.98 3.42 6.64
C THR A 125 17.11 3.24 5.41
N THR A 126 16.16 4.14 5.19
CA THR A 126 15.12 3.94 4.16
C THR A 126 14.63 5.24 3.55
N VAL A 127 14.42 6.30 4.32
CA VAL A 127 13.94 7.59 3.81
C VAL A 127 15.09 8.59 3.83
N GLY A 128 15.48 9.06 2.66
CA GLY A 128 16.58 10.00 2.47
C GLY A 128 16.38 11.33 3.19
N SER A 129 17.48 11.87 3.70
CA SER A 129 17.55 13.17 4.36
C SER A 129 18.93 13.77 4.15
N TYR A 130 18.96 14.99 3.61
CA TYR A 130 20.19 15.78 3.43
C TYR A 130 20.60 16.53 4.70
N GLN A 131 19.94 16.28 5.84
CA GLN A 131 20.28 16.92 7.11
C GLN A 131 21.67 16.52 7.60
N TRP A 132 22.10 15.28 7.33
CA TRP A 132 23.34 14.69 7.82
C TRP A 132 24.33 14.57 6.67
N VAL A 133 25.26 15.51 6.58
CA VAL A 133 26.24 15.57 5.49
C VAL A 133 27.42 14.61 5.80
N PRO A 134 27.75 13.66 4.91
CA PRO A 134 28.93 12.81 5.04
C PRO A 134 30.21 13.65 5.16
N SER A 135 31.09 13.26 6.09
CA SER A 135 32.37 13.96 6.32
C SER A 135 33.44 13.71 5.26
N MET A 136 33.20 12.75 4.36
CA MET A 136 34.03 12.49 3.17
C MET A 136 33.14 12.16 1.97
N SER A 137 33.63 12.47 0.78
CA SER A 137 33.00 12.06 -0.48
C SER A 137 33.05 10.54 -0.67
N LEU A 138 32.19 10.01 -1.53
CA LEU A 138 32.20 8.60 -1.87
C LEU A 138 33.56 8.18 -2.46
N GLN A 139 34.13 9.01 -3.35
CA GLN A 139 35.42 8.71 -3.98
C GLN A 139 36.56 8.65 -2.95
N GLU A 140 36.63 9.62 -2.03
CA GLU A 140 37.64 9.61 -0.96
C GLU A 140 37.49 8.37 -0.06
N ALA A 141 36.26 7.95 0.22
CA ALA A 141 35.99 6.74 1.00
C ALA A 141 36.41 5.47 0.25
N VAL A 142 36.17 5.38 -1.07
CA VAL A 142 36.65 4.27 -1.91
C VAL A 142 38.17 4.23 -1.94
N ASP A 143 38.83 5.35 -2.23
CA ASP A 143 40.29 5.43 -2.33
C ASP A 143 40.95 5.05 -1.00
N GLY A 144 40.40 5.54 0.11
CA GLY A 144 40.86 5.17 1.45
C GLY A 144 40.67 3.68 1.76
N ALA A 145 39.54 3.08 1.38
CA ALA A 145 39.29 1.66 1.59
C ALA A 145 40.23 0.77 0.75
N ARG A 146 40.49 1.15 -0.50
CA ARG A 146 41.41 0.45 -1.41
C ARG A 146 42.86 0.54 -0.95
N ALA A 147 43.28 1.69 -0.42
CA ALA A 147 44.61 1.84 0.17
C ALA A 147 44.80 0.94 1.40
N GLU A 148 43.79 0.79 2.25
CA GLU A 148 43.82 -0.12 3.39
C GLU A 148 43.85 -1.60 2.96
N GLU A 149 43.10 -1.96 1.92
CA GLU A 149 43.12 -3.29 1.31
C GLU A 149 44.51 -3.65 0.75
N GLU A 150 45.15 -2.70 0.06
CA GLU A 150 46.50 -2.86 -0.47
C GLU A 150 47.56 -2.97 0.64
N ALA A 151 47.50 -2.10 1.65
CA ALA A 151 48.42 -2.16 2.79
C ALA A 151 48.33 -3.50 3.55
N MET A 152 47.12 -4.03 3.73
CA MET A 152 46.91 -5.35 4.34
C MET A 152 47.46 -6.48 3.47
N ARG A 153 47.25 -6.43 2.15
CA ARG A 153 47.79 -7.40 1.20
C ARG A 153 49.32 -7.43 1.26
N ASP A 154 49.96 -6.27 1.30
CA ASP A 154 51.41 -6.13 1.41
C ASP A 154 51.96 -6.66 2.74
N ALA A 155 51.25 -6.42 3.85
CA ALA A 155 51.62 -6.96 5.15
C ALA A 155 51.58 -8.49 5.17
N VAL A 156 50.57 -9.11 4.55
CA VAL A 156 50.46 -10.57 4.42
C VAL A 156 51.56 -11.12 3.49
N GLY A 157 51.88 -10.44 2.39
CA GLY A 157 52.96 -10.82 1.47
C GLY A 157 54.37 -10.72 2.07
N LYS A 158 54.60 -9.77 2.98
CA LYS A 158 55.87 -9.66 3.73
C LYS A 158 56.03 -10.76 4.79
N ASN A 159 54.95 -11.23 5.40
CA ASN A 159 54.99 -12.35 6.35
C ASN A 159 55.22 -13.71 5.67
N SER A 160 54.83 -13.88 4.40
CA SER A 160 55.04 -15.14 3.65
C SER A 160 56.43 -15.27 3.02
N THR A 161 57.22 -14.19 2.97
CA THR A 161 58.60 -14.19 2.46
C THR A 161 59.66 -14.45 3.56
N GLY A 162 59.23 -14.65 4.82
CA GLY A 162 60.11 -14.91 5.97
C GLY A 162 60.50 -16.37 6.23
N HIS A 163 60.02 -17.34 5.46
CA HIS A 163 60.41 -18.75 5.59
C HIS A 163 60.90 -19.34 4.26
N GLY A 164 62.18 -19.09 3.96
CA GLY A 164 62.94 -19.89 3.00
C GLY A 164 63.18 -21.30 3.56
N GLY A 165 62.27 -22.22 3.26
CA GLY A 165 62.41 -23.65 3.54
C GLY A 165 61.94 -24.46 2.34
N HIS A 166 62.89 -25.00 1.58
CA HIS A 166 62.63 -25.89 0.46
C HIS A 166 61.82 -27.12 0.90
N GLY A 167 60.53 -27.15 0.56
CA GLY A 167 59.66 -28.31 0.70
C GLY A 167 58.97 -28.62 -0.63
N ARG A 168 59.60 -29.45 -1.46
CA ARG A 168 58.94 -30.07 -2.63
C ARG A 168 57.80 -30.96 -2.14
N LEU A 169 56.56 -30.49 -2.22
CA LEU A 169 55.38 -31.34 -2.11
C LEU A 169 54.67 -31.41 -3.47
N ARG A 170 54.66 -32.64 -4.00
CA ARG A 170 54.05 -33.03 -5.27
C ARG A 170 52.56 -32.71 -5.28
N ALA A 171 52.13 -32.02 -6.33
CA ALA A 171 50.73 -31.87 -6.70
C ALA A 171 50.10 -33.25 -6.91
N ARG A 172 48.96 -33.48 -6.24
CA ARG A 172 48.04 -34.59 -6.56
C ARG A 172 46.77 -33.95 -7.13
N GLN A 173 46.74 -33.88 -8.46
CA GLN A 173 45.56 -33.53 -9.26
C GLN A 173 44.48 -34.58 -9.02
N HIS A 174 43.34 -34.18 -8.46
CA HIS A 174 42.08 -34.87 -8.66
C HIS A 174 41.20 -33.99 -9.53
N HIS A 175 41.09 -34.39 -10.80
CA HIS A 175 40.16 -33.84 -11.77
C HIS A 175 38.73 -34.23 -11.40
N GLY A 176 37.83 -33.24 -11.37
CA GLY A 176 36.39 -33.43 -11.20
C GLY A 176 35.61 -32.19 -11.61
N ALA A 177 35.37 -32.06 -12.92
CA ALA A 177 34.38 -31.23 -13.60
C ALA A 177 34.17 -29.77 -13.11
N SER A 178 35.02 -28.85 -13.60
CA SER A 178 34.76 -27.40 -13.58
C SER A 178 34.26 -26.93 -14.95
N SER A 179 32.98 -26.56 -15.03
CA SER A 179 32.46 -25.68 -16.08
C SER A 179 31.97 -24.40 -15.40
N GLU A 180 32.62 -23.29 -15.75
CA GLU A 180 32.15 -21.90 -15.58
C GLU A 180 31.94 -21.27 -14.18
N SER A 181 32.28 -21.90 -13.05
CA SER A 181 32.20 -21.21 -11.73
C SER A 181 33.50 -20.57 -11.21
N GLY A 182 34.65 -20.86 -11.83
CA GLY A 182 35.97 -20.52 -11.29
C GLY A 182 36.37 -19.04 -11.35
N ASN A 183 35.69 -18.21 -12.16
CA ASN A 183 36.05 -16.81 -12.36
C ASN A 183 35.24 -15.82 -11.49
N ALA A 184 34.12 -16.26 -10.92
CA ALA A 184 33.27 -15.40 -10.09
C ALA A 184 33.79 -15.30 -8.65
N THR A 185 34.36 -16.37 -8.10
CA THR A 185 34.83 -16.43 -6.70
C THR A 185 36.12 -15.62 -6.47
N GLN A 186 36.95 -15.45 -7.52
CA GLN A 186 38.20 -14.68 -7.42
C GLN A 186 37.98 -13.16 -7.40
N ARG A 187 36.81 -12.68 -7.84
CA ARG A 187 36.43 -11.26 -7.85
C ARG A 187 35.99 -10.73 -6.48
N PHE A 188 35.68 -11.63 -5.53
CA PHE A 188 35.12 -11.28 -4.23
C PHE A 188 36.00 -11.71 -3.05
N THR A 189 37.32 -11.77 -3.26
CA THR A 189 38.28 -11.99 -2.17
C THR A 189 38.96 -10.67 -1.83
N SER A 190 38.90 -10.28 -0.56
CA SER A 190 39.59 -9.10 -0.03
C SER A 190 40.63 -9.50 1.00
N ALA A 191 41.71 -8.71 1.13
CA ALA A 191 42.68 -8.84 2.21
C ALA A 191 42.16 -8.24 3.54
N LEU A 192 41.06 -7.48 3.49
CA LEU A 192 40.43 -6.87 4.66
C LEU A 192 39.68 -7.91 5.51
N PRO A 193 39.52 -7.66 6.82
CA PRO A 193 38.72 -8.53 7.67
C PRO A 193 37.26 -8.54 7.22
N THR A 194 36.64 -9.70 7.26
CA THR A 194 35.21 -9.84 6.94
C THR A 194 34.33 -9.30 8.06
N ILE A 195 33.29 -8.55 7.69
CA ILE A 195 32.30 -8.04 8.64
C ILE A 195 31.58 -9.18 9.37
N LYS A 196 31.32 -9.01 10.67
CA LYS A 196 30.55 -9.98 11.48
C LYS A 196 29.32 -9.28 12.04
N ALA A 197 28.15 -9.85 11.80
CA ALA A 197 26.90 -9.29 12.30
C ALA A 197 26.95 -9.09 13.82
N ARG A 198 26.51 -7.91 14.28
CA ARG A 198 26.50 -7.49 15.70
C ARG A 198 27.86 -7.30 16.37
N ALA A 199 28.97 -7.52 15.66
CA ALA A 199 30.29 -7.14 16.15
C ALA A 199 30.53 -5.63 15.93
N PRO A 200 31.28 -4.95 16.81
CA PRO A 200 31.60 -3.54 16.61
C PRO A 200 32.42 -3.33 15.33
N LEU A 201 32.04 -2.33 14.53
CA LEU A 201 32.76 -1.95 13.33
C LEU A 201 33.80 -0.88 13.68
N ASN A 202 35.06 -1.29 13.86
CA ASN A 202 36.17 -0.41 14.22
C ASN A 202 37.24 -0.30 13.12
N VAL A 203 37.17 -1.16 12.10
CA VAL A 203 38.10 -1.22 10.98
C VAL A 203 37.32 -1.37 9.67
N THR A 204 37.89 -0.87 8.57
CA THR A 204 37.34 -1.11 7.24
C THR A 204 37.24 -2.60 6.99
N SER A 205 36.03 -3.06 6.73
CA SER A 205 35.71 -4.47 6.65
C SER A 205 35.15 -4.82 5.28
N PHE A 206 35.45 -6.03 4.82
CA PHE A 206 34.87 -6.56 3.59
C PHE A 206 33.51 -7.20 3.87
N ILE A 207 32.54 -6.92 3.01
CA ILE A 207 31.23 -7.56 3.03
C ILE A 207 31.28 -8.77 2.11
N LEU A 208 30.80 -9.94 2.56
CA LEU A 208 30.75 -11.12 1.70
C LEU A 208 29.63 -10.99 0.66
N TRP A 209 29.88 -11.57 -0.52
CA TRP A 209 28.87 -11.66 -1.58
C TRP A 209 27.56 -12.29 -1.06
N GLU A 210 27.63 -13.35 -0.27
CA GLU A 210 26.43 -14.05 0.22
C GLU A 210 25.58 -13.16 1.14
N ASP A 211 26.21 -12.38 2.02
CA ASP A 211 25.51 -11.49 2.94
C ASP A 211 24.88 -10.32 2.19
N TRP A 212 25.64 -9.73 1.26
CA TRP A 212 25.13 -8.69 0.37
C TRP A 212 23.99 -9.21 -0.51
N GLN A 213 24.12 -10.40 -1.11
CA GLN A 213 23.10 -10.98 -2.00
C GLN A 213 21.79 -11.25 -1.25
N ARG A 214 21.85 -11.75 -0.01
CA ARG A 214 20.65 -11.93 0.83
C ARG A 214 19.96 -10.59 1.10
N ALA A 215 20.72 -9.56 1.44
CA ALA A 215 20.19 -8.22 1.68
C ALA A 215 19.59 -7.60 0.41
N TYR A 216 20.29 -7.72 -0.73
CA TYR A 216 19.86 -7.25 -2.04
C TYR A 216 18.55 -7.91 -2.48
N ASN A 217 18.50 -9.24 -2.40
CA ASN A 217 17.31 -10.00 -2.70
C ASN A 217 16.15 -9.60 -1.77
N GLY A 218 16.41 -9.37 -0.48
CA GLY A 218 15.40 -8.91 0.48
C GLY A 218 14.82 -7.54 0.11
N ALA A 219 15.67 -6.56 -0.23
CA ALA A 219 15.24 -5.23 -0.66
C ALA A 219 14.38 -5.29 -1.93
N ARG A 220 14.87 -6.00 -2.97
CA ARG A 220 14.14 -6.21 -4.23
C ARG A 220 12.82 -6.94 -4.02
N LEU A 221 12.83 -7.97 -3.18
CA LEU A 221 11.64 -8.74 -2.82
C LEU A 221 10.56 -7.87 -2.20
N PHE A 222 10.95 -7.08 -1.20
CA PHE A 222 10.03 -6.25 -0.44
C PHE A 222 9.43 -5.15 -1.33
N GLU A 223 10.27 -4.36 -2.00
CA GLU A 223 9.78 -3.25 -2.84
C GLU A 223 8.90 -3.74 -3.99
N THR A 224 9.29 -4.81 -4.70
CA THR A 224 8.50 -5.34 -5.81
C THR A 224 7.10 -5.78 -5.36
N ASN A 225 7.01 -6.43 -4.20
CA ASN A 225 5.73 -6.84 -3.65
C ASN A 225 4.90 -5.65 -3.15
N GLU A 226 5.52 -4.63 -2.55
CA GLU A 226 4.86 -3.38 -2.15
C GLU A 226 4.33 -2.56 -3.34
N VAL A 227 5.10 -2.47 -4.44
CA VAL A 227 4.60 -1.91 -5.71
C VAL A 227 3.35 -2.67 -6.16
N GLY A 228 3.38 -4.00 -6.03
CA GLY A 228 2.21 -4.82 -6.22
C GLY A 228 1.03 -4.39 -5.33
N HIS A 229 1.24 -4.21 -4.02
CA HIS A 229 0.18 -3.81 -3.07
C HIS A 229 -0.50 -2.52 -3.52
N SER A 230 0.29 -1.51 -3.87
CA SER A 230 -0.19 -0.24 -4.43
C SER A 230 -0.99 -0.46 -5.70
N ASN A 231 -0.45 -1.21 -6.67
CA ASN A 231 -1.11 -1.50 -7.95
C ASN A 231 -2.46 -2.19 -7.76
N ALA A 232 -2.54 -3.20 -6.90
CA ALA A 232 -3.78 -3.92 -6.63
C ALA A 232 -4.82 -3.00 -5.98
N THR A 233 -4.40 -2.16 -5.04
CA THR A 233 -5.29 -1.23 -4.33
C THR A 233 -5.85 -0.17 -5.27
N ILE A 234 -5.00 0.42 -6.12
CA ILE A 234 -5.38 1.37 -7.17
C ILE A 234 -6.31 0.72 -8.18
N ALA A 235 -5.99 -0.50 -8.63
CA ALA A 235 -6.82 -1.24 -9.59
C ALA A 235 -8.22 -1.51 -9.04
N VAL A 236 -8.35 -1.90 -7.76
CA VAL A 236 -9.66 -2.09 -7.12
C VAL A 236 -10.43 -0.77 -7.04
N LEU A 237 -9.80 0.32 -6.57
CA LEU A 237 -10.45 1.63 -6.50
C LEU A 237 -10.94 2.08 -7.87
N PHE A 238 -10.07 2.08 -8.88
CA PHE A 238 -10.45 2.54 -10.22
C PHE A 238 -11.45 1.61 -10.91
N THR A 239 -11.37 0.29 -10.70
CA THR A 239 -12.42 -0.62 -11.16
C THR A 239 -13.76 -0.23 -10.53
N ALA A 240 -13.78 0.03 -9.22
CA ALA A 240 -14.99 0.40 -8.50
C ALA A 240 -15.57 1.76 -8.93
N LEU A 241 -14.73 2.72 -9.33
CA LEU A 241 -15.16 4.09 -9.62
C LEU A 241 -15.35 4.40 -11.11
N LEU A 242 -14.45 3.91 -11.97
CA LEU A 242 -14.40 4.29 -13.38
C LEU A 242 -15.26 3.39 -14.27
N VAL A 243 -15.34 2.09 -13.98
CA VAL A 243 -16.15 1.16 -14.79
C VAL A 243 -17.63 1.59 -14.89
N PRO A 244 -18.29 2.00 -13.78
CA PRO A 244 -19.64 2.57 -13.84
C PRO A 244 -19.76 3.77 -14.76
N VAL A 245 -18.77 4.67 -14.71
CA VAL A 245 -18.74 5.88 -15.53
C VAL A 245 -18.60 5.51 -17.00
N LEU A 246 -17.63 4.65 -17.35
CA LEU A 246 -17.39 4.22 -18.73
C LEU A 246 -18.63 3.58 -19.36
N PHE A 247 -19.27 2.62 -18.68
CA PHE A 247 -20.49 1.99 -19.20
C PHE A 247 -21.68 2.95 -19.26
N SER A 248 -21.82 3.83 -18.27
CA SER A 248 -22.92 4.82 -18.28
C SER A 248 -22.72 5.87 -19.36
N MET A 249 -21.48 6.20 -19.72
CA MET A 249 -21.17 7.15 -20.79
C MET A 249 -21.51 6.63 -22.19
N LEU A 250 -21.66 5.31 -22.39
CA LEU A 250 -22.13 4.76 -23.68
C LEU A 250 -23.50 5.32 -24.08
N ARG A 251 -24.36 5.68 -23.12
CA ARG A 251 -25.65 6.33 -23.40
C ARG A 251 -25.52 7.70 -24.09
N ALA A 252 -24.35 8.34 -23.97
CA ALA A 252 -24.07 9.64 -24.57
C ALA A 252 -23.66 9.54 -26.05
N ILE A 253 -23.40 8.34 -26.57
CA ILE A 253 -23.10 8.13 -27.99
C ILE A 253 -24.36 8.43 -28.83
N PRO A 254 -24.30 9.39 -29.78
CA PRO A 254 -25.46 9.74 -30.60
C PRO A 254 -26.05 8.52 -31.31
N GLY A 255 -27.37 8.36 -31.24
CA GLY A 255 -28.09 7.26 -31.89
C GLY A 255 -28.02 5.91 -31.16
N LEU A 256 -26.98 5.63 -30.37
CA LEU A 256 -26.83 4.35 -29.67
C LEU A 256 -27.97 4.13 -28.66
N ALA A 257 -28.23 5.11 -27.79
CA ALA A 257 -29.28 5.02 -26.77
C ALA A 257 -30.70 4.90 -27.34
N ARG A 258 -30.90 5.24 -28.61
CA ARG A 258 -32.20 5.13 -29.31
C ARG A 258 -32.29 3.88 -30.18
N SER A 259 -31.20 3.12 -30.34
CA SER A 259 -31.18 1.92 -31.17
C SER A 259 -32.00 0.79 -30.53
N HIS A 260 -32.61 -0.03 -31.37
CA HIS A 260 -33.34 -1.23 -30.91
C HIS A 260 -32.41 -2.18 -30.14
N THR A 261 -31.18 -2.34 -30.61
CA THR A 261 -30.15 -3.17 -29.95
C THR A 261 -29.84 -2.69 -28.54
N TRP A 262 -29.68 -1.38 -28.32
CA TRP A 262 -29.44 -0.83 -26.99
C TRP A 262 -30.59 -1.13 -26.03
N THR A 263 -31.83 -0.87 -26.45
CA THR A 263 -33.02 -1.17 -25.63
C THR A 263 -33.11 -2.67 -25.33
N TRP A 264 -32.89 -3.52 -26.34
CA TRP A 264 -32.91 -4.97 -26.19
C TRP A 264 -31.86 -5.47 -25.19
N ILE A 265 -30.60 -4.99 -25.29
CA ILE A 265 -29.54 -5.32 -24.33
C ILE A 265 -29.94 -4.90 -22.91
N ASN A 266 -30.41 -3.66 -22.73
CA ASN A 266 -30.80 -3.16 -21.41
C ASN A 266 -31.95 -3.96 -20.80
N CYS A 267 -32.95 -4.33 -21.61
CA CYS A 267 -34.08 -5.14 -21.18
C CYS A 267 -33.72 -6.57 -20.77
N ILE A 268 -32.65 -7.15 -21.33
CA ILE A 268 -32.24 -8.53 -21.01
C ILE A 268 -31.16 -8.58 -19.92
N VAL A 269 -30.18 -7.67 -20.00
CA VAL A 269 -28.96 -7.68 -19.19
C VAL A 269 -29.07 -6.77 -17.98
N ASN A 270 -29.64 -5.58 -18.12
CA ASN A 270 -29.57 -4.57 -17.05
C ASN A 270 -30.80 -4.55 -16.14
N HIS A 271 -32.01 -4.53 -16.70
CA HIS A 271 -33.24 -4.29 -15.94
C HIS A 271 -33.80 -5.50 -15.16
N PRO A 272 -33.73 -6.75 -15.65
CA PRO A 272 -34.35 -7.87 -14.96
C PRO A 272 -33.74 -8.15 -13.59
N ALA A 273 -34.49 -8.81 -12.71
CA ALA A 273 -33.97 -9.29 -11.44
C ALA A 273 -32.86 -10.33 -11.68
N ALA A 274 -31.80 -10.28 -10.88
CA ALA A 274 -30.71 -11.25 -10.95
C ALA A 274 -31.19 -12.66 -10.58
N PHE A 275 -32.08 -12.75 -9.59
CA PHE A 275 -32.70 -13.98 -9.12
C PHE A 275 -34.20 -13.78 -8.98
N GLY A 276 -34.98 -14.79 -9.33
CA GLY A 276 -36.45 -14.74 -9.27
C GLY A 276 -37.06 -13.72 -10.25
N THR A 277 -38.27 -13.27 -9.92
CA THR A 277 -39.08 -12.38 -10.79
C THR A 277 -39.11 -10.94 -10.32
N ARG A 278 -38.65 -10.65 -9.10
CA ARG A 278 -38.72 -9.32 -8.48
C ARG A 278 -37.35 -8.90 -7.95
N HIS A 279 -37.00 -7.64 -8.18
CA HIS A 279 -35.81 -7.00 -7.62
C HIS A 279 -36.22 -5.97 -6.55
N ARG A 280 -35.33 -5.63 -5.62
CA ARG A 280 -35.63 -4.74 -4.47
C ARG A 280 -36.68 -5.25 -3.49
N GLU A 281 -36.87 -6.56 -3.42
CA GLU A 281 -37.59 -7.19 -2.31
C GLU A 281 -36.61 -7.88 -1.36
N PRO A 282 -36.90 -7.87 -0.05
CA PRO A 282 -36.08 -8.59 0.93
C PRO A 282 -36.21 -10.10 0.73
N VAL A 283 -35.08 -10.77 0.51
CA VAL A 283 -34.95 -12.23 0.49
C VAL A 283 -34.07 -12.69 1.64
N ALA A 284 -34.07 -14.00 1.92
CA ALA A 284 -33.23 -14.63 2.94
C ALA A 284 -33.40 -14.02 4.35
N ALA A 285 -34.66 -13.91 4.82
CA ALA A 285 -34.98 -13.38 6.15
C ALA A 285 -34.22 -14.12 7.27
N ALA A 286 -34.04 -15.44 7.16
CA ALA A 286 -33.27 -16.25 8.11
C ALA A 286 -31.78 -15.90 8.19
N ALA A 287 -31.20 -15.33 7.13
CA ALA A 287 -29.82 -14.84 7.11
C ALA A 287 -29.72 -13.33 7.38
N GLY A 288 -30.78 -12.74 7.95
CA GLY A 288 -30.82 -11.31 8.29
C GLY A 288 -31.24 -10.37 7.15
N GLY A 289 -31.62 -10.92 5.98
CA GLY A 289 -32.24 -10.20 4.88
C GLY A 289 -31.26 -9.54 3.89
N ALA A 290 -31.44 -9.81 2.61
CA ALA A 290 -30.73 -9.18 1.50
C ALA A 290 -31.71 -8.65 0.46
N MET A 291 -31.31 -7.65 -0.34
CA MET A 291 -32.14 -7.13 -1.43
C MET A 291 -31.65 -7.72 -2.75
N VAL A 292 -32.54 -8.31 -3.54
CA VAL A 292 -32.16 -8.87 -4.85
C VAL A 292 -31.76 -7.73 -5.80
N PRO A 293 -30.52 -7.75 -6.32
CA PRO A 293 -30.07 -6.78 -7.31
C PRO A 293 -30.68 -7.06 -8.69
N THR A 294 -30.63 -6.07 -9.56
CA THR A 294 -30.82 -6.31 -11.00
C THR A 294 -29.66 -7.13 -11.58
N ARG A 295 -29.84 -7.75 -12.74
CA ARG A 295 -28.78 -8.51 -13.44
C ARG A 295 -27.55 -7.65 -13.72
N GLY A 296 -27.74 -6.42 -14.19
CA GLY A 296 -26.62 -5.49 -14.45
C GLY A 296 -25.86 -5.13 -13.18
N GLN A 297 -26.57 -4.87 -12.08
CA GLN A 297 -25.96 -4.64 -10.77
C GLN A 297 -25.19 -5.88 -10.28
N MET A 298 -25.75 -7.08 -10.45
CA MET A 298 -25.12 -8.33 -10.06
C MET A 298 -23.84 -8.60 -10.86
N LEU A 299 -23.87 -8.38 -12.19
CA LEU A 299 -22.68 -8.49 -13.04
C LEU A 299 -21.58 -7.55 -12.57
N TYR A 300 -21.93 -6.32 -12.21
CA TYR A 300 -20.96 -5.35 -11.71
C TYR A 300 -20.41 -5.71 -10.33
N ILE A 301 -21.26 -6.17 -9.41
CA ILE A 301 -20.82 -6.72 -8.11
C ILE A 301 -19.90 -7.92 -8.33
N GLY A 302 -20.23 -8.80 -9.27
CA GLY A 302 -19.43 -9.94 -9.67
C GLY A 302 -18.05 -9.52 -10.19
N LEU A 303 -17.99 -8.50 -11.07
CA LEU A 303 -16.74 -7.93 -11.55
C LEU A 303 -15.86 -7.41 -10.41
N ILE A 304 -16.39 -6.56 -9.53
CA ILE A 304 -15.64 -6.04 -8.36
C ILE A 304 -15.14 -7.21 -7.50
N SER A 305 -15.99 -8.22 -7.29
CA SER A 305 -15.67 -9.37 -6.45
C SER A 305 -14.58 -10.25 -7.05
N ILE A 306 -14.64 -10.51 -8.36
CA ILE A 306 -13.62 -11.24 -9.11
C ILE A 306 -12.30 -10.47 -9.08
N VAL A 307 -12.32 -9.15 -9.32
CA VAL A 307 -11.11 -8.33 -9.28
C VAL A 307 -10.47 -8.34 -7.89
N ASN A 308 -11.25 -8.20 -6.82
CA ASN A 308 -10.74 -8.31 -5.45
C ASN A 308 -10.14 -9.70 -5.18
N PHE A 309 -10.82 -10.77 -5.58
CA PHE A 309 -10.31 -12.12 -5.37
C PHE A 309 -9.02 -12.37 -6.17
N VAL A 310 -9.03 -12.10 -7.47
CA VAL A 310 -7.90 -12.33 -8.38
C VAL A 310 -6.69 -11.52 -7.95
N LEU A 311 -6.85 -10.25 -7.59
CA LEU A 311 -5.72 -9.41 -7.16
C LEU A 311 -5.18 -9.77 -5.77
N LEU A 312 -6.00 -10.40 -4.91
CA LEU A 312 -5.55 -10.95 -3.64
C LEU A 312 -4.70 -12.22 -3.82
N VAL A 313 -5.06 -13.08 -4.78
CA VAL A 313 -4.33 -14.34 -5.04
C VAL A 313 -3.30 -14.25 -6.17
N ALA A 314 -3.19 -13.08 -6.80
CA ALA A 314 -2.25 -12.82 -7.88
C ALA A 314 -0.81 -13.22 -7.47
N PRO A 315 0.02 -13.70 -8.41
CA PRO A 315 1.34 -14.20 -8.10
C PRO A 315 2.20 -13.12 -7.44
N TYR A 316 2.85 -13.51 -6.34
CA TYR A 316 3.83 -12.69 -5.64
C TYR A 316 5.22 -12.88 -6.22
N TYR A 317 6.09 -11.90 -6.04
CA TYR A 317 7.49 -12.02 -6.42
C TYR A 317 8.26 -12.77 -5.33
N TYR A 318 9.08 -13.75 -5.73
CA TYR A 318 9.86 -14.60 -4.83
C TYR A 318 11.32 -14.63 -5.26
N VAL A 319 12.24 -14.44 -4.32
CA VAL A 319 13.68 -14.60 -4.54
C VAL A 319 14.33 -15.13 -3.26
N TYR A 320 15.16 -16.18 -3.41
CA TYR A 320 15.87 -16.84 -2.32
C TYR A 320 17.35 -17.06 -2.71
N PRO A 321 18.28 -16.98 -1.75
CA PRO A 321 18.07 -16.61 -0.35
C PRO A 321 17.82 -15.10 -0.20
N ASN A 322 17.06 -14.68 0.80
CA ASN A 322 16.79 -13.27 1.09
C ASN A 322 16.86 -12.99 2.61
N SER A 323 17.02 -11.73 2.99
CA SER A 323 17.18 -11.31 4.38
C SER A 323 15.86 -11.11 5.14
N THR A 324 14.72 -11.11 4.44
CA THR A 324 13.41 -10.74 5.01
C THR A 324 12.62 -11.96 5.49
N TYR A 325 12.59 -13.02 4.68
CA TYR A 325 11.81 -14.22 4.93
C TYR A 325 12.71 -15.46 4.86
N PRO A 326 12.77 -16.26 5.93
CA PRO A 326 13.60 -17.46 5.95
C PRO A 326 13.06 -18.56 5.03
N ILE A 327 11.73 -18.66 4.91
CA ILE A 327 11.05 -19.67 4.10
C ILE A 327 9.85 -19.07 3.36
N ARG A 328 9.44 -19.75 2.29
CA ARG A 328 8.31 -19.36 1.45
C ARG A 328 6.99 -19.20 2.19
N ARG A 329 6.71 -20.09 3.13
CA ARG A 329 5.48 -20.04 3.93
C ARG A 329 5.33 -18.71 4.69
N ASN A 330 6.38 -18.25 5.35
CA ASN A 330 6.36 -16.99 6.09
C ASN A 330 6.15 -15.80 5.13
N GLN A 331 6.80 -15.84 3.97
CA GLN A 331 6.60 -14.83 2.93
C GLN A 331 5.14 -14.82 2.44
N ASP A 332 4.55 -15.97 2.17
CA ASP A 332 3.16 -16.07 1.68
C ASP A 332 2.19 -15.45 2.69
N LEU A 333 2.31 -15.79 3.98
CA LEU A 333 1.46 -15.25 5.03
C LEU A 333 1.58 -13.72 5.16
N ALA A 334 2.82 -13.22 5.26
CA ALA A 334 3.06 -11.80 5.44
C ALA A 334 2.68 -10.97 4.20
N THR A 335 3.09 -11.41 3.01
CA THR A 335 2.88 -10.66 1.76
C THR A 335 1.40 -10.67 1.38
N MET A 336 0.72 -11.82 1.47
CA MET A 336 -0.71 -11.90 1.18
C MET A 336 -1.55 -11.13 2.22
N GLY A 337 -1.14 -11.15 3.48
CA GLY A 337 -1.80 -10.35 4.50
C GLY A 337 -1.64 -8.85 4.27
N ASN A 338 -0.45 -8.38 3.90
CA ASN A 338 -0.21 -6.96 3.56
C ASN A 338 -0.99 -6.52 2.30
N ARG A 339 -1.09 -7.40 1.29
CA ARG A 339 -1.97 -7.22 0.12
C ARG A 339 -3.42 -7.02 0.53
N ALA A 340 -3.94 -7.89 1.40
CA ALA A 340 -5.31 -7.82 1.88
C ALA A 340 -5.57 -6.50 2.62
N GLY A 341 -4.66 -6.08 3.51
CA GLY A 341 -4.76 -4.82 4.24
C GLY A 341 -4.80 -3.61 3.29
N SER A 342 -3.87 -3.57 2.34
CA SER A 342 -3.81 -2.50 1.33
C SER A 342 -5.08 -2.44 0.48
N MET A 343 -5.55 -3.58 -0.02
CA MET A 343 -6.78 -3.66 -0.82
C MET A 343 -8.03 -3.27 -0.02
N ALA A 344 -8.09 -3.58 1.28
CA ALA A 344 -9.17 -3.14 2.15
C ALA A 344 -9.28 -1.61 2.18
N MET A 345 -8.13 -0.91 2.20
CA MET A 345 -8.06 0.56 2.19
C MET A 345 -8.59 1.15 0.88
N GLY A 346 -8.28 0.53 -0.27
CA GLY A 346 -8.81 0.94 -1.58
C GLY A 346 -10.33 0.75 -1.68
N ASN A 347 -10.85 -0.38 -1.19
CA ASN A 347 -12.30 -0.60 -1.12
C ASN A 347 -12.97 0.41 -0.15
N ALA A 348 -12.32 0.73 0.97
CA ALA A 348 -12.80 1.74 1.90
C ALA A 348 -12.89 3.12 1.24
N ALA A 349 -11.87 3.56 0.51
CA ALA A 349 -11.95 4.82 -0.23
C ALA A 349 -13.16 4.86 -1.19
N ALA A 350 -13.39 3.79 -1.95
CA ALA A 350 -14.54 3.69 -2.86
C ALA A 350 -15.89 3.70 -2.11
N LEU A 351 -16.03 2.92 -1.04
CA LEU A 351 -17.32 2.78 -0.34
C LEU A 351 -17.77 4.08 0.32
N PHE A 352 -16.84 4.91 0.79
CA PHE A 352 -17.17 6.22 1.37
C PHE A 352 -17.72 7.17 0.32
N LEU A 353 -17.19 7.16 -0.91
CA LEU A 353 -17.76 7.90 -2.04
C LEU A 353 -19.18 7.40 -2.39
N PHE A 354 -19.38 6.08 -2.45
CA PHE A 354 -20.70 5.50 -2.71
C PHE A 354 -21.73 5.75 -1.61
N SER A 355 -21.29 6.12 -0.40
CA SER A 355 -22.20 6.55 0.67
C SER A 355 -22.71 7.99 0.49
N ALA A 356 -21.97 8.83 -0.26
CA ALA A 356 -22.27 10.25 -0.43
C ALA A 356 -23.54 10.46 -1.28
N ARG A 357 -24.32 11.48 -0.91
CA ARG A 357 -25.50 11.94 -1.67
C ARG A 357 -25.17 13.09 -2.61
N ASN A 358 -24.04 13.75 -2.38
CA ASN A 358 -23.60 14.96 -3.06
C ASN A 358 -22.27 14.72 -3.80
N ASN A 359 -22.25 13.78 -4.74
CA ASN A 359 -21.04 13.46 -5.50
C ASN A 359 -21.28 13.57 -7.02
N ALA A 360 -20.21 13.84 -7.78
CA ALA A 360 -20.27 14.01 -9.23
C ALA A 360 -20.62 12.71 -9.98
N LEU A 361 -20.28 11.54 -9.40
CA LEU A 361 -20.56 10.25 -10.04
C LEU A 361 -22.05 9.99 -10.18
N LEU A 362 -22.89 10.45 -9.25
CA LEU A 362 -24.35 10.37 -9.39
C LEU A 362 -24.84 11.09 -10.65
N TRP A 363 -24.26 12.25 -10.98
CA TRP A 363 -24.60 13.00 -12.19
C TRP A 363 -24.05 12.35 -13.47
N LEU A 364 -22.78 11.92 -13.44
CA LEU A 364 -22.14 11.27 -14.59
C LEU A 364 -22.87 9.97 -14.96
N THR A 365 -23.09 9.10 -13.98
CA THR A 365 -23.65 7.76 -14.22
C THR A 365 -25.16 7.76 -14.44
N ASP A 366 -25.88 8.78 -13.97
CA ASP A 366 -27.35 8.78 -13.91
C ASP A 366 -27.92 7.58 -13.14
N TRP A 367 -27.13 7.06 -12.20
CA TRP A 367 -27.54 5.99 -11.32
C TRP A 367 -28.28 6.55 -10.11
N GLY A 368 -29.37 5.88 -9.72
CA GLY A 368 -30.07 6.21 -8.49
C GLY A 368 -29.19 5.96 -7.25
N HIS A 369 -29.39 6.78 -6.21
CA HIS A 369 -28.66 6.62 -4.94
C HIS A 369 -28.86 5.23 -4.30
N CYS A 370 -29.99 4.55 -4.56
CA CYS A 370 -30.20 3.16 -4.14
C CYS A 370 -29.16 2.19 -4.71
N THR A 371 -28.71 2.40 -5.96
CA THR A 371 -27.62 1.62 -6.58
C THR A 371 -26.30 1.90 -5.89
N PHE A 372 -26.01 3.16 -5.58
CA PHE A 372 -24.80 3.54 -4.84
C PHE A 372 -24.76 2.89 -3.45
N LEU A 373 -25.87 2.90 -2.72
CA LEU A 373 -25.97 2.21 -1.43
C LEU A 373 -25.85 0.69 -1.55
N LEU A 374 -26.26 0.09 -2.67
CA LEU A 374 -25.99 -1.32 -2.94
C LEU A 374 -24.48 -1.59 -3.04
N LEU A 375 -23.76 -0.75 -3.78
CA LEU A 375 -22.32 -0.88 -3.96
C LEU A 375 -21.54 -0.57 -2.68
N HIS A 376 -21.95 0.44 -1.92
CA HIS A 376 -21.41 0.73 -0.59
C HIS A 376 -21.45 -0.51 0.32
N ARG A 377 -22.55 -1.27 0.32
CA ARG A 377 -22.66 -2.50 1.13
C ARG A 377 -21.72 -3.60 0.64
N TRP A 378 -21.61 -3.82 -0.67
CA TRP A 378 -20.75 -4.87 -1.22
C TRP A 378 -19.26 -4.55 -1.07
N LEU A 379 -18.85 -3.30 -1.30
CA LEU A 379 -17.49 -2.83 -1.02
C LEU A 379 -17.20 -2.84 0.49
N GLY A 380 -18.20 -2.56 1.33
CA GLY A 380 -18.11 -2.73 2.78
C GLY A 380 -17.86 -4.19 3.18
N ALA A 381 -18.57 -5.14 2.58
CA ALA A 381 -18.34 -6.57 2.82
C ALA A 381 -16.90 -6.99 2.43
N TRP A 382 -16.41 -6.54 1.28
CA TRP A 382 -15.01 -6.77 0.86
C TRP A 382 -14.01 -6.11 1.80
N THR A 383 -14.26 -4.87 2.24
CA THR A 383 -13.40 -4.16 3.18
C THR A 383 -13.28 -4.93 4.49
N VAL A 384 -14.41 -5.41 5.05
CA VAL A 384 -14.42 -6.22 6.27
C VAL A 384 -13.70 -7.55 6.05
N LEU A 385 -14.01 -8.27 4.98
CA LEU A 385 -13.38 -9.55 4.66
C LEU A 385 -11.85 -9.43 4.53
N LEU A 386 -11.39 -8.45 3.74
CA LEU A 386 -9.95 -8.22 3.53
C LEU A 386 -9.24 -7.75 4.81
N THR A 387 -9.91 -6.95 5.64
CA THR A 387 -9.38 -6.57 6.97
C THR A 387 -9.21 -7.80 7.86
N VAL A 388 -10.20 -8.71 7.88
CA VAL A 388 -10.10 -9.96 8.64
C VAL A 388 -9.00 -10.87 8.09
N VAL A 389 -8.90 -11.02 6.76
CA VAL A 389 -7.83 -11.80 6.12
C VAL A 389 -6.46 -11.23 6.46
N HIS A 390 -6.28 -9.91 6.38
CA HIS A 390 -5.06 -9.24 6.83
C HIS A 390 -4.72 -9.61 8.28
N SER A 391 -5.65 -9.37 9.21
CA SER A 391 -5.40 -9.61 10.64
C SER A 391 -5.11 -11.07 10.96
N CYS A 392 -5.81 -12.02 10.33
CA CYS A 392 -5.57 -13.45 10.54
C CYS A 392 -4.23 -13.92 9.98
N LEU A 393 -3.85 -13.47 8.77
CA LEU A 393 -2.59 -13.88 8.14
C LEU A 393 -1.38 -13.27 8.85
N LEU A 394 -1.45 -12.01 9.26
CA LEU A 394 -0.37 -11.37 10.02
C LEU A 394 -0.25 -11.98 11.41
N LEU A 395 -1.37 -12.27 12.09
CA LEU A 395 -1.33 -13.01 13.35
C LEU A 395 -0.63 -14.36 13.18
N ALA A 396 -1.01 -15.15 12.17
CA ALA A 396 -0.39 -16.44 11.89
C ALA A 396 1.12 -16.31 11.61
N ALA A 397 1.51 -15.32 10.81
CA ALA A 397 2.92 -15.05 10.51
C ALA A 397 3.72 -14.74 11.79
N TYR A 398 3.26 -13.80 12.62
CA TYR A 398 3.99 -13.39 13.82
C TYR A 398 3.99 -14.44 14.94
N VAL A 399 2.96 -15.29 15.02
CA VAL A 399 2.98 -16.47 15.90
C VAL A 399 4.02 -17.49 15.41
N GLU A 400 4.10 -17.74 14.11
CA GLU A 400 5.08 -18.65 13.51
C GLU A 400 6.53 -18.13 13.67
N TYR A 401 6.74 -16.81 13.64
CA TYR A 401 8.03 -16.20 13.95
C TYR A 401 8.39 -16.21 15.44
N GLY A 402 7.41 -16.34 16.34
CA GLY A 402 7.60 -16.27 17.79
C GLY A 402 7.60 -14.84 18.37
N ASP A 403 7.33 -13.82 17.56
CA ASP A 403 7.40 -12.40 17.95
C ASP A 403 6.05 -11.80 18.37
N TYR A 404 4.96 -12.57 18.32
CA TYR A 404 3.60 -12.07 18.58
C TYR A 404 3.44 -11.29 19.90
N ALA A 405 4.02 -11.78 21.00
CA ALA A 405 3.91 -11.11 22.30
C ALA A 405 4.57 -9.73 22.29
N MET A 406 5.70 -9.59 21.58
CA MET A 406 6.38 -8.32 21.38
C MET A 406 5.56 -7.38 20.50
N GLU A 407 4.99 -7.88 19.41
CA GLU A 407 4.18 -7.05 18.50
C GLU A 407 2.90 -6.54 19.16
N LEU A 408 2.21 -7.38 19.94
CA LEU A 408 1.00 -6.99 20.69
C LEU A 408 1.26 -5.86 21.69
N ALA A 409 2.49 -5.76 22.22
CA ALA A 409 2.87 -4.68 23.11
C ALA A 409 2.99 -3.32 22.40
N ARG A 410 3.18 -3.31 21.08
CA ARG A 410 3.37 -2.08 20.29
C ARG A 410 2.04 -1.40 19.98
N LEU A 411 2.05 -0.06 19.98
CA LEU A 411 0.83 0.75 19.79
C LEU A 411 0.16 0.49 18.44
N TYR A 412 0.94 0.35 17.37
CA TYR A 412 0.41 0.14 16.03
C TYR A 412 -0.44 -1.15 15.97
N TRP A 413 0.00 -2.23 16.62
CA TRP A 413 -0.74 -3.50 16.68
C TRP A 413 -2.06 -3.35 17.44
N ARG A 414 -2.04 -2.68 18.61
CA ARG A 414 -3.26 -2.42 19.40
C ARG A 414 -4.29 -1.61 18.62
N TRP A 415 -3.87 -0.58 17.90
CA TRP A 415 -4.75 0.19 17.02
C TRP A 415 -5.27 -0.64 15.83
N GLY A 416 -4.45 -1.57 15.30
CA GLY A 416 -4.88 -2.55 14.31
C GLY A 416 -5.98 -3.48 14.84
N VAL A 417 -5.88 -3.91 16.10
CA VAL A 417 -6.94 -4.68 16.78
C VAL A 417 -8.21 -3.85 16.92
N VAL A 418 -8.13 -2.60 17.37
CA VAL A 418 -9.28 -1.69 17.45
C VAL A 418 -9.97 -1.53 16.09
N GLY A 419 -9.18 -1.29 15.02
CA GLY A 419 -9.70 -1.19 13.66
C GLY A 419 -10.37 -2.48 13.18
N THR A 420 -9.75 -3.64 13.44
CA THR A 420 -10.29 -4.96 13.07
C THR A 420 -11.62 -5.23 13.80
N VAL A 421 -11.68 -4.99 15.10
CA VAL A 421 -12.89 -5.19 15.91
C VAL A 421 -14.02 -4.27 15.42
N ALA A 422 -13.71 -3.00 15.12
CA ALA A 422 -14.69 -2.07 14.54
C ALA A 422 -15.21 -2.54 13.17
N ALA A 423 -14.32 -3.02 12.28
CA ALA A 423 -14.70 -3.58 10.98
C ALA A 423 -15.59 -4.82 11.13
N VAL A 424 -15.23 -5.75 12.00
CA VAL A 424 -16.02 -6.96 12.27
C VAL A 424 -17.38 -6.61 12.87
N ALA A 425 -17.46 -5.61 13.76
CA ALA A 425 -18.71 -5.16 14.36
C ALA A 425 -19.63 -4.46 13.34
N LEU A 426 -19.07 -3.74 12.35
CA LEU A 426 -19.84 -3.07 11.29
C LEU A 426 -20.69 -4.07 10.48
N GLY A 427 -20.20 -5.28 10.22
CA GLY A 427 -20.89 -6.32 9.46
C GLY A 427 -22.28 -6.68 10.04
N PRO A 428 -22.36 -7.34 11.21
CA PRO A 428 -23.61 -7.74 11.84
C PRO A 428 -24.47 -6.54 12.26
N ALA A 429 -23.86 -5.42 12.69
CA ALA A 429 -24.60 -4.21 13.03
C ALA A 429 -25.31 -3.56 11.81
N SER A 430 -24.94 -3.92 10.58
CA SER A 430 -25.51 -3.34 9.35
C SER A 430 -26.49 -4.25 8.61
N VAL A 431 -26.87 -5.39 9.21
CA VAL A 431 -27.77 -6.38 8.62
C VAL A 431 -29.17 -5.82 8.43
N LEU A 432 -29.90 -6.24 7.39
CA LEU A 432 -31.19 -5.64 7.01
C LEU A 432 -32.24 -5.77 8.11
N ALA A 433 -32.29 -6.89 8.82
CA ALA A 433 -33.20 -7.11 9.95
C ALA A 433 -33.04 -6.02 11.03
N LEU A 434 -31.81 -5.76 11.47
CA LEU A 434 -31.52 -4.74 12.50
C LEU A 434 -31.85 -3.33 12.01
N ARG A 435 -31.52 -3.02 10.75
CA ARG A 435 -31.81 -1.70 10.15
C ARG A 435 -33.30 -1.40 10.04
N ARG A 436 -34.13 -2.43 9.86
CA ARG A 436 -35.59 -2.30 9.82
C ARG A 436 -36.19 -2.22 11.21
N ALA A 437 -35.65 -2.98 12.16
CA ALA A 437 -36.16 -3.02 13.53
C ALA A 437 -35.78 -1.78 14.35
N ALA A 438 -34.56 -1.25 14.18
CA ALA A 438 -34.02 -0.18 15.00
C ALA A 438 -33.14 0.78 14.19
N TYR A 439 -33.75 1.49 13.22
CA TYR A 439 -33.02 2.40 12.34
C TYR A 439 -32.31 3.54 13.10
N ASP A 440 -32.98 4.09 14.11
CA ASP A 440 -32.46 5.20 14.93
C ASP A 440 -31.27 4.79 15.81
N LEU A 441 -31.10 3.49 16.08
CA LEU A 441 -29.90 2.94 16.71
C LEU A 441 -28.82 2.60 15.66
N PHE A 442 -29.22 1.97 14.56
CA PHE A 442 -28.31 1.55 13.49
C PHE A 442 -27.47 2.71 12.97
N LEU A 443 -28.10 3.84 12.63
CA LEU A 443 -27.40 4.94 11.96
C LEU A 443 -26.28 5.56 12.82
N PRO A 444 -26.51 5.99 14.08
CA PRO A 444 -25.44 6.52 14.91
C PRO A 444 -24.39 5.45 15.28
N LEU A 445 -24.80 4.21 15.54
CA LEU A 445 -23.86 3.12 15.84
C LEU A 445 -22.92 2.86 14.64
N HIS A 446 -23.47 2.77 13.43
CA HIS A 446 -22.70 2.57 12.21
C HIS A 446 -21.72 3.72 12.00
N GLN A 447 -22.13 4.96 12.27
CA GLN A 447 -21.27 6.13 12.14
C GLN A 447 -20.12 6.13 13.17
N LEU A 448 -20.41 5.76 14.42
CA LEU A 448 -19.41 5.62 15.48
C LEU A 448 -18.38 4.54 15.12
N LEU A 449 -18.85 3.35 14.72
CA LEU A 449 -17.97 2.24 14.32
C LEU A 449 -17.14 2.58 13.08
N ALA A 450 -17.71 3.30 12.11
CA ALA A 450 -16.97 3.77 10.93
C ALA A 450 -15.85 4.76 11.31
N VAL A 451 -16.10 5.67 12.26
CA VAL A 451 -15.06 6.57 12.79
C VAL A 451 -13.98 5.79 13.53
N LEU A 452 -14.36 4.85 14.40
CA LEU A 452 -13.41 3.99 15.11
C LEU A 452 -12.55 3.16 14.14
N PHE A 453 -13.14 2.65 13.06
CA PHE A 453 -12.41 1.96 12.01
C PHE A 453 -11.39 2.88 11.33
N LEU A 454 -11.79 4.09 10.89
CA LEU A 454 -10.86 5.04 10.24
C LEU A 454 -9.75 5.52 11.17
N VAL A 455 -10.07 5.81 12.44
CA VAL A 455 -9.08 6.23 13.46
C VAL A 455 -8.14 5.08 13.79
N GLY A 456 -8.67 3.87 13.98
CA GLY A 456 -7.87 2.67 14.23
C GLY A 456 -6.94 2.36 13.06
N TYR A 457 -7.44 2.45 11.83
CA TYR A 457 -6.64 2.32 10.62
C TYR A 457 -5.54 3.39 10.54
N TYR A 458 -5.88 4.66 10.72
CA TYR A 458 -4.90 5.75 10.66
C TYR A 458 -3.78 5.56 11.68
N HIS A 459 -4.11 5.30 12.95
CA HIS A 459 -3.10 5.11 13.98
C HIS A 459 -2.32 3.80 13.78
N HIS A 460 -2.94 2.73 13.30
CA HIS A 460 -2.25 1.49 12.95
C HIS A 460 -1.12 1.75 11.94
N ILE A 461 -1.39 2.53 10.89
CA ILE A 461 -0.37 2.89 9.89
C ILE A 461 0.61 3.92 10.42
N TRP A 462 0.14 4.99 11.05
CA TRP A 462 1.00 6.11 11.44
C TRP A 462 2.01 5.71 12.53
N TYR A 463 1.62 4.91 13.53
CA TYR A 463 2.57 4.43 14.53
C TYR A 463 3.64 3.49 13.94
N LEU A 464 3.37 2.88 12.79
CA LEU A 464 4.29 1.96 12.15
C LEU A 464 5.20 2.62 11.11
N TYR A 465 4.61 3.45 10.25
CA TYR A 465 5.26 4.01 9.06
C TYR A 465 5.28 5.54 9.04
N GLN A 466 4.62 6.20 9.98
CA GLN A 466 4.42 7.65 9.97
C GLN A 466 3.86 8.10 8.61
N TYR A 467 4.55 9.01 7.90
CA TYR A 467 4.19 9.49 6.55
C TYR A 467 5.18 9.02 5.47
N GLN A 468 5.92 7.95 5.76
CA GLN A 468 7.08 7.59 4.94
C GLN A 468 6.71 6.88 3.65
N TRP A 469 5.55 6.22 3.55
CA TRP A 469 5.27 5.32 2.42
C TRP A 469 3.91 5.54 1.77
N GLY A 470 3.14 6.54 2.23
CA GLY A 470 1.87 6.94 1.63
C GLY A 470 0.69 6.03 1.93
N TYR A 471 0.83 5.01 2.79
CA TYR A 471 -0.28 4.15 3.19
C TYR A 471 -1.44 4.97 3.76
N GLU A 472 -1.15 6.02 4.52
CA GLU A 472 -2.15 6.93 5.11
C GLU A 472 -2.96 7.73 4.08
N ILE A 473 -2.49 7.86 2.83
CA ILE A 473 -3.21 8.61 1.77
C ILE A 473 -4.63 8.07 1.61
N TRP A 474 -4.82 6.75 1.73
CA TRP A 474 -6.13 6.12 1.57
C TRP A 474 -7.13 6.52 2.66
N VAL A 475 -6.70 6.77 3.91
CA VAL A 475 -7.62 7.26 4.95
C VAL A 475 -8.07 8.68 4.61
N TRP A 476 -7.16 9.51 4.11
CA TRP A 476 -7.45 10.90 3.78
C TRP A 476 -8.36 11.02 2.55
N ILE A 477 -8.26 10.10 1.59
CA ILE A 477 -9.22 10.00 0.49
C ILE A 477 -10.64 9.70 1.03
N ALA A 478 -10.77 8.69 1.90
CA ALA A 478 -12.06 8.32 2.48
C ALA A 478 -12.67 9.46 3.33
N VAL A 479 -11.85 10.07 4.20
CA VAL A 479 -12.24 11.23 5.01
C VAL A 479 -12.61 12.41 4.11
N GLY A 480 -11.86 12.66 3.04
CA GLY A 480 -12.11 13.73 2.07
C GLY A 480 -13.48 13.57 1.39
N PHE A 481 -13.80 12.38 0.88
CA PHE A 481 -15.12 12.11 0.30
C PHE A 481 -16.25 12.30 1.31
N TRP A 482 -16.04 11.84 2.55
CA TRP A 482 -17.05 11.94 3.58
C TRP A 482 -17.28 13.38 4.04
N ALA A 483 -16.21 14.14 4.30
CA ALA A 483 -16.26 15.54 4.69
C ALA A 483 -16.87 16.42 3.59
N LEU A 484 -16.48 16.21 2.33
CA LEU A 484 -17.01 16.96 1.20
C LEU A 484 -18.53 16.81 1.07
N ASP A 485 -19.08 15.59 1.24
CA ASP A 485 -20.54 15.37 1.23
C ASP A 485 -21.25 16.23 2.28
N ARG A 486 -20.67 16.31 3.49
CA ARG A 486 -21.24 17.04 4.63
C ARG A 486 -21.16 18.55 4.42
N VAL A 487 -20.01 19.05 3.99
CA VAL A 487 -19.83 20.47 3.67
C VAL A 487 -20.81 20.89 2.57
N LEU A 488 -20.87 20.17 1.45
CA LEU A 488 -21.80 20.49 0.36
C LEU A 488 -23.27 20.43 0.79
N ARG A 489 -23.61 19.54 1.73
CA ARG A 489 -24.97 19.47 2.30
C ARG A 489 -25.28 20.71 3.14
N LEU A 490 -24.38 21.10 4.04
CA LEU A 490 -24.55 22.28 4.89
C LEU A 490 -24.64 23.56 4.04
N VAL A 491 -23.79 23.68 3.02
CA VAL A 491 -23.86 24.80 2.06
C VAL A 491 -25.22 24.84 1.34
N ARG A 492 -25.72 23.69 0.83
CA ARG A 492 -27.06 23.67 0.19
C ARG A 492 -28.18 24.01 1.16
N MET A 493 -28.11 23.56 2.41
CA MET A 493 -29.10 23.90 3.44
C MET A 493 -29.05 25.39 3.77
N ALA A 494 -27.85 25.97 3.88
CA ALA A 494 -27.67 27.41 4.10
C ALA A 494 -28.21 28.24 2.93
N VAL A 495 -27.87 27.88 1.69
CA VAL A 495 -28.33 28.57 0.47
C VAL A 495 -29.85 28.52 0.32
N LYS A 496 -30.48 27.38 0.63
CA LYS A 496 -31.94 27.24 0.55
C LYS A 496 -32.68 27.90 1.73
N GLY A 497 -31.97 28.28 2.78
CA GLY A 497 -32.53 28.85 3.99
C GLY A 497 -33.38 27.85 4.79
N ARG A 498 -34.00 28.35 5.86
CA ARG A 498 -35.01 27.63 6.63
C ARG A 498 -36.38 27.90 6.03
N ARG A 499 -37.08 26.84 5.61
CA ARG A 499 -38.49 26.90 5.19
C ARG A 499 -39.35 26.17 6.22
N THR A 500 -40.47 26.76 6.57
CA THR A 500 -41.51 26.14 7.37
C THR A 500 -42.47 25.39 6.45
N ALA A 501 -43.00 24.27 6.95
CA ALA A 501 -43.99 23.49 6.23
C ALA A 501 -45.22 23.31 7.11
N VAL A 502 -46.40 23.60 6.57
CA VAL A 502 -47.69 23.35 7.20
C VAL A 502 -48.18 22.00 6.73
N ILE A 503 -48.45 21.10 7.68
CA ILE A 503 -48.94 19.75 7.39
C ILE A 503 -50.42 19.71 7.74
N SER A 504 -51.28 19.46 6.76
CA SER A 504 -52.73 19.38 6.92
C SER A 504 -53.27 18.07 6.34
N PRO A 505 -54.29 17.43 6.94
CA PRO A 505 -54.94 16.29 6.33
C PRO A 505 -55.68 16.72 5.05
N VAL A 506 -55.66 15.88 4.02
CA VAL A 506 -56.46 16.12 2.81
C VAL A 506 -57.93 15.89 3.14
N GLU A 507 -58.79 16.88 2.87
CA GLU A 507 -60.22 16.76 3.11
C GLU A 507 -60.80 15.54 2.36
N GLY A 508 -61.59 14.72 3.07
CA GLY A 508 -62.21 13.52 2.52
C GLY A 508 -61.31 12.28 2.45
N SER A 509 -60.09 12.32 3.01
CA SER A 509 -59.20 11.15 3.03
C SER A 509 -59.11 10.39 4.35
N ASP A 510 -59.92 10.74 5.36
CA ASP A 510 -59.85 10.15 6.72
C ASP A 510 -58.42 10.07 7.31
N GLY A 511 -57.56 11.03 6.96
CA GLY A 511 -56.17 11.07 7.41
C GLY A 511 -55.20 10.13 6.68
N GLU A 512 -55.61 9.39 5.64
CA GLU A 512 -54.70 8.59 4.83
C GLU A 512 -53.70 9.44 4.03
N TYR A 513 -54.13 10.62 3.57
CA TYR A 513 -53.28 11.54 2.83
C TYR A 513 -53.02 12.83 3.63
N MET A 514 -51.74 13.16 3.75
CA MET A 514 -51.27 14.40 4.36
C MET A 514 -50.79 15.34 3.24
N ARG A 515 -51.32 16.56 3.24
CA ARG A 515 -50.84 17.66 2.42
C ARG A 515 -49.71 18.37 3.18
N ILE A 516 -48.62 18.65 2.47
CA ILE A 516 -47.46 19.40 2.99
C ILE A 516 -47.32 20.65 2.14
N ASP A 517 -47.72 21.80 2.69
CA ASP A 517 -47.52 23.10 2.07
C ASP A 517 -46.20 23.69 2.61
N ILE A 518 -45.25 23.98 1.73
CA ILE A 518 -43.93 24.53 2.10
C ILE A 518 -43.93 26.02 1.75
N ASP A 519 -43.55 26.88 2.69
CA ASP A 519 -43.49 28.33 2.46
C ASP A 519 -42.42 28.69 1.42
N GLY A 520 -42.82 29.50 0.42
CA GLY A 520 -41.99 30.00 -0.70
C GLY A 520 -41.85 29.01 -1.85
#